data_AF-A0A7Z0PSS6-F1
#
_entry.id   AF-A0A7Z0PSS6-F1
#
_cell.length_a   1.000
_cell.length_b   1.000
_cell.length_c   1.000
_cell.angle_alpha   90.00
_cell.angle_beta   90.00
_cell.angle_gamma   90.00
#
_symmetry.space_group_name_H-M   'P 1'
#
loop_
_entity.id
_entity.type
_entity.pdbx_description
1 polymer ?
#
loop_
_entity_poly.entity_id
_entity_poly.type
_entity_poly.pdbx_seq_one_letter_code
_entity_poly.pdbx_strand_id
1 'polypeptide(L)'
;MQIDPSQITRDDAQHVLYHFGHGGWRPGSGTTAIIHAFTAVDPNHFRRLALGFPGLAAAIWIAQNTEDGIDRLQQIADGTAA
;
A
#
# COMPACT_ATOMS: atom_id res chain seq x y z
N MET A 1 1.04 -13.74 7.51
CA MET A 1 1.26 -12.36 7.95
C MET A 1 -0.12 -11.80 8.18
N GLN A 2 -0.40 -11.18 9.33
CA GLN A 2 -1.68 -10.52 9.51
C GLN A 2 -1.57 -9.14 8.89
N ILE A 3 -2.21 -8.97 7.73
CA ILE A 3 -2.36 -7.67 7.08
C ILE A 3 -3.60 -7.04 7.72
N ASP A 4 -3.41 -5.89 8.35
CA ASP A 4 -4.50 -5.14 8.98
C ASP A 4 -4.82 -3.90 8.13
N PRO A 5 -5.95 -3.89 7.40
CA PRO A 5 -6.36 -2.76 6.59
C PRO A 5 -6.57 -1.46 7.38
N SER A 6 -6.81 -1.54 8.70
CA SER A 6 -6.98 -0.33 9.54
C SER A 6 -5.69 0.48 9.71
N GLN A 7 -4.54 -0.11 9.34
CA GLN A 7 -3.25 0.58 9.36
C GLN A 7 -3.01 1.42 8.10
N ILE A 8 -3.87 1.29 7.07
CA ILE A 8 -3.72 2.04 5.82
C ILE A 8 -4.19 3.46 6.06
N THR A 9 -3.26 4.41 6.01
CA THR A 9 -3.61 5.82 6.01
C THR A 9 -4.10 6.25 4.62
N ARG A 10 -4.77 7.41 4.56
CA ARG A 10 -5.14 8.03 3.28
C ARG A 10 -3.93 8.23 2.37
N ASP A 11 -2.82 8.70 2.91
CA ASP A 11 -1.56 8.89 2.19
C ASP A 11 -1.00 7.56 1.67
N ASP A 12 -1.01 6.50 2.46
CA ASP A 12 -0.56 5.17 2.01
C ASP A 12 -1.36 4.70 0.80
N ALA A 13 -2.69 4.80 0.87
CA ALA A 13 -3.56 4.42 -0.24
C ALA A 13 -3.28 5.25 -1.49
N GLN A 14 -3.15 6.57 -1.35
CA GLN A 14 -2.86 7.48 -2.46
C GLN A 14 -1.50 7.18 -3.14
N HIS A 15 -0.45 6.93 -2.35
CA HIS A 15 0.88 6.63 -2.89
C HIS A 15 0.92 5.26 -3.58
N VAL A 16 0.22 4.27 -3.04
CA VAL A 16 0.13 2.92 -3.62
C VAL A 16 -0.70 2.94 -4.90
N LEU A 17 -1.83 3.67 -4.94
CA LEU A 17 -2.60 3.89 -6.17
C LEU A 17 -1.73 4.53 -7.26
N TYR A 18 -0.91 5.52 -6.91
CA TYR A 18 0.01 6.15 -7.85
C TYR A 18 1.02 5.14 -8.40
N HIS A 19 1.58 4.28 -7.54
CA HIS A 19 2.54 3.25 -7.95
C HIS A 19 1.94 2.24 -8.95
N PHE A 20 0.68 1.83 -8.76
CA PHE A 20 0.00 0.89 -9.65
C PHE A 20 -0.72 1.55 -10.84
N GLY A 21 -0.68 2.88 -10.97
CA GLY A 21 -1.27 3.61 -12.09
C GLY A 21 -2.79 3.80 -12.01
N HIS A 22 -3.37 3.75 -10.81
CA HIS A 22 -4.81 3.88 -10.56
C HIS A 22 -5.22 5.24 -9.96
N GLY A 23 -4.45 6.29 -10.26
CA GLY A 23 -4.65 7.64 -9.73
C GLY A 23 -3.80 7.93 -8.50
N GLY A 24 -4.21 8.90 -7.70
CA GLY A 24 -3.46 9.38 -6.54
C GLY A 24 -2.25 10.26 -6.86
N TRP A 25 -1.40 10.51 -5.87
CA TRP A 25 -0.28 11.46 -5.99
C TRP A 25 1.06 10.79 -5.71
N ARG A 26 2.09 11.32 -6.38
CA ARG A 26 3.44 10.77 -6.32
C ARG A 26 4.06 11.02 -4.94
N PRO A 27 4.53 9.98 -4.23
CA PRO A 27 5.28 10.15 -3.00
C PRO A 27 6.63 10.84 -3.22
N GLY A 28 7.23 11.30 -2.12
CA GLY A 28 8.66 11.65 -2.10
C GLY A 28 9.57 10.47 -2.46
N SER A 29 10.86 10.74 -2.73
CA SER A 29 11.84 9.73 -3.16
C SER A 29 12.02 8.60 -2.13
N GLY A 30 11.99 8.91 -0.83
CA GLY A 30 12.10 7.92 0.25
C GLY A 30 10.94 6.91 0.21
N THR A 31 9.70 7.39 0.24
CA THR A 31 8.51 6.53 0.16
C THR A 31 8.42 5.79 -1.17
N THR A 32 8.85 6.41 -2.28
CA THR A 32 8.97 5.73 -3.58
C THR A 32 9.90 4.52 -3.49
N ALA A 33 11.07 4.66 -2.85
CA ALA A 33 12.02 3.58 -2.69
C ALA A 33 11.47 2.45 -1.81
N ILE A 34 10.73 2.79 -0.75
CA ILE A 34 10.08 1.80 0.13
C ILE A 34 9.02 1.00 -0.64
N ILE A 35 8.14 1.67 -1.40
CA ILE A 35 7.10 1.00 -2.19
C ILE A 35 7.74 0.07 -3.24
N HIS A 36 8.78 0.54 -3.93
CA HIS A 36 9.52 -0.28 -4.89
C HIS A 36 10.21 -1.48 -4.21
N ALA A 37 10.74 -1.31 -2.99
CA ALA A 37 11.30 -2.42 -2.24
C ALA A 37 10.24 -3.48 -1.93
N PHE A 38 9.04 -3.09 -1.48
CA PHE A 38 7.95 -4.03 -1.23
C PHE A 38 7.54 -4.84 -2.47
N THR A 39 7.54 -4.24 -3.66
CA THR A 39 7.12 -4.94 -4.90
C THR A 39 8.23 -5.76 -5.54
N ALA A 40 9.49 -5.61 -5.11
CA ALA A 40 10.64 -6.32 -5.66
C ALA A 40 11.15 -7.48 -4.78
N VAL A 41 10.73 -7.57 -3.52
CA VAL A 41 11.27 -8.55 -2.55
C VAL A 41 10.43 -9.83 -2.47
N ASP A 42 11.04 -10.91 -2.00
CA ASP A 42 10.33 -12.15 -1.69
C ASP A 42 9.43 -12.02 -0.44
N PRO A 43 8.49 -12.96 -0.21
CA PRO A 43 7.54 -12.88 0.90
C PRO A 43 8.16 -12.79 2.30
N ASN A 44 9.37 -13.32 2.53
CA ASN A 44 10.02 -13.23 3.85
C ASN A 44 10.60 -11.83 4.07
N HIS A 45 11.22 -11.24 3.06
CA HIS A 45 11.67 -9.85 3.11
C HIS A 45 10.49 -8.86 3.16
N PHE A 46 9.40 -9.12 2.44
CA PHE A 46 8.16 -8.36 2.54
C PHE A 46 7.67 -8.29 3.99
N ARG A 47 7.59 -9.44 4.67
CA ARG A 47 7.20 -9.53 6.09
C ARG A 47 8.09 -8.69 7.00
N ARG A 48 9.39 -8.64 6.73
CA ARG A 48 10.35 -7.85 7.53
C ARG A 48 10.17 -6.36 7.30
N LEU A 49 10.00 -5.92 6.05
CA LEU A 49 9.73 -4.52 5.72
C LEU A 49 8.41 -4.04 6.34
N ALA A 50 7.40 -4.91 6.36
CA ALA A 50 6.09 -4.58 6.91
C ALA A 50 6.10 -4.27 8.42
N LEU A 51 7.11 -4.73 9.16
CA LEU A 51 7.27 -4.35 10.58
C LEU A 51 7.59 -2.86 10.73
N GLY A 52 8.27 -2.25 9.76
CA GLY A 52 8.60 -0.82 9.77
C GLY A 52 7.56 0.06 9.08
N PHE A 53 6.81 -0.50 8.12
CA PHE A 53 5.85 0.25 7.30
C PHE A 53 4.52 -0.52 7.15
N PRO A 54 3.75 -0.72 8.25
CA PRO A 54 2.57 -1.57 8.23
C PRO A 54 1.46 -1.06 7.29
N GLY A 55 1.23 0.26 7.21
CA GLY A 55 0.22 0.85 6.33
C GLY A 55 0.52 0.64 4.84
N LEU A 56 1.75 0.95 4.40
CA LEU A 56 2.20 0.68 3.03
C LEU A 56 2.16 -0.81 2.70
N ALA A 57 2.60 -1.68 3.63
CA ALA A 57 2.55 -3.12 3.41
C ALA A 57 1.11 -3.62 3.24
N ALA A 58 0.18 -3.14 4.07
CA ALA A 58 -1.23 -3.49 3.97
C ALA A 58 -1.84 -3.00 2.65
N ALA A 59 -1.54 -1.76 2.25
CA ALA A 59 -2.03 -1.21 1.00
C ALA A 59 -1.52 -1.96 -0.22
N ILE A 60 -0.21 -2.25 -0.29
CA ILE A 60 0.39 -3.01 -1.40
C ILE A 60 -0.17 -4.43 -1.43
N TRP A 61 -0.31 -5.08 -0.27
CA TRP A 61 -0.86 -6.43 -0.21
C TRP A 61 -2.28 -6.49 -0.75
N ILE A 62 -3.14 -5.55 -0.34
CA ILE A 62 -4.52 -5.46 -0.82
C ILE A 62 -4.54 -5.21 -2.33
N ALA A 63 -3.74 -4.27 -2.85
CA ALA A 63 -3.67 -3.99 -4.28
C ALA A 63 -3.31 -5.22 -5.13
N GLN A 64 -2.45 -6.11 -4.62
CA GLN A 64 -1.92 -7.24 -5.37
C GLN A 64 -2.71 -8.54 -5.17
N ASN A 65 -3.32 -8.75 -4.00
CA ASN A 65 -3.83 -10.06 -3.57
C ASN A 65 -5.34 -10.07 -3.30
N THR A 66 -6.02 -8.93 -3.41
CA THR A 66 -7.47 -8.82 -3.22
C THR A 66 -8.13 -8.42 -4.54
N GLU A 67 -9.18 -9.14 -4.94
CA GLU A 67 -9.90 -8.90 -6.20
C GLU A 67 -10.36 -7.43 -6.35
N ASP A 68 -11.03 -6.90 -5.31
CA ASP A 68 -11.47 -5.49 -5.27
C ASP A 68 -10.45 -4.57 -4.57
N GLY A 69 -9.16 -4.95 -4.60
CA GLY A 69 -8.13 -4.30 -3.80
C GLY A 69 -7.91 -2.83 -4.17
N ILE A 70 -7.86 -2.55 -5.47
CA ILE A 70 -7.71 -1.18 -5.98
C ILE A 70 -8.92 -0.31 -5.61
N ASP A 71 -10.13 -0.81 -5.79
CA ASP A 71 -11.36 -0.08 -5.47
C ASP A 71 -11.43 0.25 -3.98
N ARG A 72 -11.04 -0.69 -3.12
CA ARG A 72 -10.95 -0.45 -1.67
C ARG A 72 -9.91 0.63 -1.33
N LEU A 73 -8.77 0.62 -2.00
CA LEU A 73 -7.77 1.68 -1.81
C LEU A 73 -8.28 3.04 -2.27
N GLN A 74 -9.02 3.10 -3.38
CA GLN A 74 -9.65 4.35 -3.83
C GLN A 74 -10.63 4.88 -2.77
N GLN A 75 -11.47 4.02 -2.19
CA GLN A 75 -12.36 4.43 -1.11
C GLN A 75 -11.61 4.98 0.11
N ILE A 76 -10.51 4.35 0.54
CA ILE A 76 -9.66 4.85 1.63
C ILE A 76 -9.01 6.19 1.24
N ALA A 77 -8.50 6.28 0.02
CA ALA A 77 -7.86 7.47 -0.53
C ALA A 77 -8.82 8.67 -0.63
N ASP A 78 -10.12 8.41 -0.82
CA ASP A 78 -11.20 9.41 -0.85
C ASP A 78 -11.78 9.70 0.55
N GLY A 79 -11.41 8.92 1.57
CA GLY A 79 -11.94 9.06 2.92
C GLY A 79 -13.37 8.52 3.08
N THR A 80 -13.79 7.61 2.20
CA THR A 80 -15.13 7.02 2.17
C THR A 80 -15.18 5.60 2.76
N ALA A 81 -14.02 4.99 3.04
CA ALA A 81 -13.90 3.75 3.80
C ALA A 81 -13.35 4.03 5.22
N ALA A 82 -13.99 3.42 6.22
CA ALA A 82 -13.61 3.47 7.64
C ALA A 82 -13.00 2.14 8.11
#